data_AF-A0A381XAB6-F1
#
_entry.id   AF-A0A381XAB6-F1
#
_cell.length_a   1.000
_cell.length_b   1.000
_cell.length_c   1.000
_cell.angle_alpha   90.00
_cell.angle_beta   90.00
_cell.angle_gamma   90.00
#
_symmetry.space_group_name_H-M   'P 1'
#
loop_
_entity.id
_entity.type
_entity.pdbx_description
1 polymer ?
#
loop_
_entity_poly.entity_id
_entity_poly.type
_entity_poly.pdbx_seq_one_letter_code
_entity_poly.pdbx_strand_id
1 'polypeptide(L)'
;MESRGGHEVEDSSKIYRVPPMIRYLSEITEKHIEVISQAIHDTSPEYDYDEYLQRRLSNIGERLRDNFSMYQLSSEELDVLCMCLNDCLYILDDCMRDLEEEVDLRDCRDHRMAVEEILSILQQN
;
A
#
# COMPACT_ATOMS: atom_id res chain seq x y z
N MET A 1 29.03 5.95 -59.44
CA MET A 1 27.91 5.00 -59.30
C MET A 1 28.40 3.85 -58.45
N GLU A 2 27.49 3.32 -57.61
CA GLU A 2 27.67 2.23 -56.63
C GLU A 2 28.10 2.64 -55.22
N SER A 3 27.09 3.07 -54.45
CA SER A 3 27.05 3.14 -53.00
C SER A 3 27.00 1.74 -52.39
N ARG A 4 27.87 1.47 -51.41
CA ARG A 4 27.78 0.30 -50.52
C ARG A 4 28.01 0.75 -49.08
N GLY A 5 27.02 0.51 -48.23
CA GLY A 5 27.08 0.84 -46.81
C GLY A 5 25.70 0.90 -46.17
N GLY A 6 24.86 -0.12 -46.41
CA GLY A 6 23.66 -0.33 -45.60
C GLY A 6 24.08 -0.96 -44.28
N HIS A 7 24.18 -0.16 -43.23
CA HIS A 7 24.26 -0.65 -41.87
C HIS A 7 22.81 -0.94 -41.45
N GLU A 8 22.46 -2.22 -41.34
CA GLU A 8 21.24 -2.65 -40.67
C GLU A 8 21.38 -2.23 -39.20
N VAL A 9 20.73 -1.12 -38.85
CA VAL A 9 20.53 -0.74 -37.45
C VAL A 9 19.54 -1.74 -36.87
N GLU A 10 20.08 -2.69 -36.11
CA GLU A 10 19.32 -3.62 -35.30
C GLU A 10 18.36 -2.85 -34.38
N ASP A 11 17.08 -3.19 -34.51
CA ASP A 11 15.96 -2.71 -33.69
C ASP A 11 16.13 -3.13 -32.23
N SER A 12 16.98 -2.38 -31.51
CA SER A 12 17.29 -2.55 -30.09
C SER A 12 16.34 -1.70 -29.25
N SER A 13 15.05 -2.04 -29.23
CA SER A 13 14.18 -1.63 -28.11
C SER A 13 12.89 -2.44 -28.04
N LYS A 14 12.99 -3.78 -28.01
CA LYS A 14 11.99 -4.58 -27.29
C LYS A 14 12.15 -4.30 -25.79
N ILE A 15 11.56 -3.19 -25.35
CA ILE A 15 11.30 -2.95 -23.93
C ILE A 15 10.38 -4.09 -23.51
N TYR A 16 10.93 -5.11 -22.85
CA TYR A 16 10.15 -6.12 -22.16
C TYR A 16 9.44 -5.40 -21.01
N ARG A 17 8.27 -4.81 -21.30
CA ARG A 17 7.35 -4.40 -20.24
C ARG A 17 6.93 -5.68 -19.56
N VAL A 18 7.47 -5.91 -18.36
CA VAL A 18 6.93 -6.92 -17.45
C VAL A 18 5.44 -6.58 -17.32
N PRO A 19 4.52 -7.50 -17.67
CA PRO A 19 3.10 -7.26 -17.48
C PRO A 19 2.89 -6.90 -16.00
N PRO A 20 2.07 -5.89 -15.67
CA PRO A 20 1.75 -5.63 -14.28
C PRO A 20 1.22 -6.94 -13.70
N MET A 21 1.90 -7.48 -12.68
CA MET A 21 1.44 -8.68 -12.00
C MET A 21 0.08 -8.36 -11.42
N ILE A 22 -0.95 -9.06 -11.90
CA ILE A 22 -2.29 -8.99 -11.31
C ILE A 22 -2.15 -9.51 -9.90
N ARG A 23 -2.32 -8.64 -8.89
CA ARG A 23 -2.27 -9.03 -7.48
C ARG A 23 -3.67 -9.35 -6.99
N TYR A 24 -3.79 -10.43 -6.24
CA TYR A 24 -5.08 -10.90 -5.72
C TYR A 24 -5.21 -10.61 -4.22
N LEU A 25 -6.44 -10.40 -3.74
CA LEU A 25 -6.72 -10.26 -2.29
C LEU A 25 -6.21 -11.46 -1.46
N SER A 26 -6.09 -12.65 -2.08
CA SER A 26 -5.51 -13.84 -1.46
C SER A 26 -4.01 -13.75 -1.16
N GLU A 27 -3.31 -12.75 -1.71
CA GLU A 27 -1.89 -12.48 -1.41
C GLU A 27 -1.70 -11.72 -0.08
N ILE A 28 -2.80 -11.31 0.56
CA ILE A 28 -2.75 -10.78 1.92
C ILE A 28 -2.35 -11.88 2.89
N THR A 29 -1.34 -11.58 3.72
CA THR A 29 -0.76 -12.48 4.71
C THR A 29 -1.04 -11.99 6.12
N GLU A 30 -0.76 -12.82 7.12
CA GLU A 30 -0.81 -12.43 8.54
C GLU A 30 0.03 -11.17 8.83
N LYS A 31 1.23 -11.06 8.23
CA LYS A 31 2.08 -9.87 8.37
C LYS A 31 1.43 -8.62 7.79
N HIS A 32 0.69 -8.74 6.69
CA HIS A 32 -0.07 -7.61 6.15
C HIS A 32 -1.17 -7.17 7.12
N ILE A 33 -1.78 -8.10 7.86
CA ILE A 33 -2.78 -7.76 8.90
C ILE A 33 -2.15 -7.04 10.09
N GLU A 34 -0.92 -7.41 10.48
CA GLU A 34 -0.16 -6.68 11.50
C GLU A 34 0.10 -5.23 11.05
N VAL A 35 0.52 -5.03 9.81
CA VAL A 35 0.74 -3.70 9.22
C VAL A 35 -0.56 -2.90 9.15
N ILE A 36 -1.67 -3.52 8.76
CA ILE A 36 -3.01 -2.88 8.77
C ILE A 36 -3.41 -2.47 10.19
N SER A 37 -3.19 -3.35 11.17
CA SER A 37 -3.51 -3.06 12.57
C SER A 37 -2.71 -1.87 13.09
N GLN A 38 -1.43 -1.79 12.71
CA GLN A 38 -0.57 -0.67 13.05
C GLN A 38 -1.05 0.62 12.36
N ALA A 39 -1.38 0.57 11.07
CA ALA A 39 -1.89 1.73 10.35
C ALA A 39 -3.22 2.27 10.93
N ILE A 40 -4.15 1.39 11.34
CA ILE A 40 -5.39 1.78 12.03
C ILE A 40 -5.10 2.49 13.35
N HIS A 41 -4.11 2.00 14.10
CA HIS A 41 -3.72 2.63 15.35
C HIS A 41 -3.09 4.01 15.11
N ASP A 42 -2.21 4.12 14.12
CA ASP A 42 -1.46 5.35 13.84
C ASP A 42 -2.33 6.48 13.29
N THR A 43 -3.41 6.14 12.57
CA THR A 43 -4.41 7.11 12.09
C THR A 43 -5.50 7.42 13.09
N SER A 44 -5.63 6.64 14.18
CA SER A 44 -6.71 6.81 15.16
C SER A 44 -6.87 8.26 15.65
N PRO A 45 -5.80 9.02 15.98
CA PRO A 45 -5.93 10.41 16.44
C PRO A 45 -6.57 11.35 15.42
N GLU A 46 -6.39 11.10 14.12
CA GLU A 46 -6.99 11.92 13.05
C GLU A 46 -8.51 11.76 12.99
N TYR A 47 -9.04 10.68 13.58
CA TYR A 47 -10.45 10.35 13.56
C TYR A 47 -11.17 10.62 14.89
N ASP A 48 -10.54 11.32 15.85
CA ASP A 48 -11.10 11.56 17.19
C ASP A 48 -12.48 12.25 17.18
N TYR A 49 -12.81 12.97 16.11
CA TYR A 49 -14.11 13.63 15.94
C TYR A 49 -15.17 12.75 15.25
N ASP A 50 -14.80 11.55 14.78
CA ASP A 50 -15.67 10.59 14.10
C ASP A 50 -15.62 9.21 14.80
N GLU A 51 -16.34 9.11 15.91
CA GLU A 51 -16.46 7.86 16.69
C GLU A 51 -17.01 6.69 15.86
N TYR A 52 -17.84 6.96 14.84
CA TYR A 52 -18.40 5.92 14.00
C TYR A 52 -17.32 5.29 13.11
N LEU A 53 -16.49 6.13 12.48
CA LEU A 53 -15.35 5.67 11.69
C LEU A 53 -14.34 4.92 12.55
N GLN A 54 -13.95 5.45 13.72
CA GLN A 54 -13.02 4.76 14.63
C GLN A 54 -13.53 3.38 15.04
N ARG A 55 -14.81 3.29 15.42
CA ARG A 55 -15.43 2.01 15.81
C ARG A 55 -15.47 1.03 14.65
N ARG A 56 -15.74 1.51 13.43
CA ARG A 56 -15.76 0.69 12.23
C ARG A 56 -14.37 0.13 11.89
N LEU A 57 -13.34 0.97 11.89
CA LEU A 57 -11.96 0.55 11.66
C LEU A 57 -11.48 -0.44 12.73
N SER A 58 -11.82 -0.19 14.00
CA SER A 58 -11.50 -1.10 15.11
C SER A 58 -12.12 -2.49 14.89
N ASN A 59 -13.39 -2.55 14.49
CA ASN A 59 -14.07 -3.81 14.18
C ASN A 59 -13.44 -4.55 12.99
N ILE A 60 -13.09 -3.82 11.92
CA ILE A 60 -12.36 -4.40 10.77
C ILE A 60 -11.03 -5.01 11.25
N GLY A 61 -10.25 -4.29 12.06
CA GLY A 61 -8.98 -4.76 12.59
C GLY A 61 -9.12 -6.02 13.46
N GLU A 62 -10.11 -6.07 14.35
CA GLU A 62 -10.41 -7.25 15.18
C GLU A 62 -10.76 -8.47 14.32
N ARG A 63 -11.67 -8.31 13.35
CA ARG A 63 -12.09 -9.39 12.45
C ARG A 63 -10.94 -9.92 11.60
N LEU A 64 -10.09 -9.03 11.10
CA LEU A 64 -8.92 -9.42 10.33
C LEU A 64 -7.89 -10.15 11.19
N ARG A 65 -7.75 -9.80 12.48
CA ARG A 65 -6.88 -10.53 13.42
C ARG A 65 -7.36 -11.95 13.67
N ASP A 66 -8.68 -12.16 13.75
CA ASP A 66 -9.27 -13.48 13.95
C ASP A 66 -9.25 -14.34 12.67
N ASN A 67 -9.31 -13.70 11.50
CA ASN A 67 -9.25 -14.34 10.20
C ASN A 67 -8.57 -13.41 9.19
N PHE A 68 -7.41 -13.79 8.63
CA PHE A 68 -6.64 -12.90 7.77
C PHE A 68 -7.23 -12.68 6.37
N SER A 69 -8.34 -13.34 6.03
CA SER A 69 -8.95 -13.26 4.69
C SER A 69 -9.65 -11.92 4.47
N MET A 70 -9.23 -11.15 3.46
CA MET A 70 -9.90 -9.92 3.04
C MET A 70 -11.31 -10.13 2.48
N TYR A 71 -11.62 -11.32 1.97
CA TYR A 71 -12.93 -11.64 1.39
C TYR A 71 -14.08 -11.63 2.40
N GLN A 72 -13.78 -11.56 3.69
CA GLN A 72 -14.81 -11.39 4.72
C GLN A 72 -15.35 -9.94 4.77
N LEU A 73 -14.59 -8.97 4.26
CA LEU A 73 -14.96 -7.56 4.29
C LEU A 73 -15.90 -7.26 3.13
N SER A 74 -16.88 -6.40 3.39
CA SER A 74 -17.69 -5.79 2.34
C SER A 74 -16.88 -4.79 1.52
N SER A 75 -17.34 -4.46 0.30
CA SER A 75 -16.72 -3.44 -0.54
C SER A 75 -16.58 -2.10 0.19
N GLU A 76 -17.60 -1.70 0.95
CA GLU A 76 -17.59 -0.45 1.70
C GLU A 76 -16.57 -0.48 2.87
N GLU A 77 -16.36 -1.64 3.49
CA GLU A 77 -15.31 -1.82 4.50
C GLU A 77 -13.91 -1.82 3.86
N LEU A 78 -13.75 -2.36 2.66
CA LEU A 78 -12.51 -2.26 1.90
C LEU A 78 -12.21 -0.81 1.50
N ASP A 79 -13.22 -0.03 1.10
CA ASP A 79 -13.06 1.39 0.80
C ASP A 79 -12.60 2.17 2.03
N VAL A 80 -13.22 1.93 3.19
CA VAL A 80 -12.82 2.52 4.48
C VAL A 80 -11.41 2.13 4.87
N LEU A 81 -11.03 0.88 4.67
CA LEU A 81 -9.67 0.41 4.93
C LEU A 81 -8.65 1.07 4.00
N CYS A 82 -8.94 1.17 2.70
CA CYS A 82 -8.11 1.88 1.74
C CYS A 82 -7.95 3.35 2.11
N MET A 83 -9.02 4.03 2.53
CA MET A 83 -8.95 5.41 3.03
C MET A 83 -7.98 5.51 4.21
N CYS A 84 -8.14 4.66 5.23
CA CYS A 84 -7.26 4.62 6.40
C CYS A 84 -5.79 4.37 6.02
N LEU A 85 -5.51 3.45 5.10
CA LEU A 85 -4.13 3.18 4.68
C LEU A 85 -3.52 4.35 3.90
N ASN A 86 -4.31 5.08 3.10
CA ASN A 86 -3.82 6.30 2.44
C ASN A 86 -3.51 7.40 3.47
N ASP A 87 -4.39 7.60 4.45
CA ASP A 87 -4.17 8.59 5.53
C ASP A 87 -2.90 8.25 6.32
N CYS A 88 -2.65 6.97 6.59
CA CYS A 88 -1.41 6.51 7.22
C CYS A 88 -0.17 6.91 6.40
N LEU A 89 -0.20 6.77 5.06
CA LEU A 89 0.92 7.23 4.22
C LEU A 89 1.14 8.74 4.32
N TYR A 90 0.08 9.55 4.34
CA TYR A 90 0.20 11.00 4.50
C TYR A 90 0.83 11.38 5.84
N ILE A 91 0.39 10.76 6.93
CA ILE A 91 0.95 10.97 8.28
C ILE A 91 2.43 10.58 8.30
N LEU A 92 2.78 9.40 7.77
CA LEU A 92 4.17 8.94 7.71
C LEU A 92 5.05 9.88 6.89
N ASP A 93 4.57 10.35 5.74
CA ASP A 93 5.31 11.26 4.87
C ASP A 93 5.54 12.63 5.53
N ASP A 94 4.57 13.15 6.29
CA ASP A 94 4.72 14.39 7.04
C ASP A 94 5.66 14.20 8.25
N CYS A 95 5.49 13.14 9.04
CA CYS A 95 6.39 12.83 10.16
C CYS A 95 7.85 12.63 9.72
N MET A 96 8.08 11.88 8.64
CA MET A 96 9.44 11.67 8.13
C MET A 96 10.07 12.96 7.61
N ARG A 97 9.29 13.84 6.99
CA ARG A 97 9.77 15.15 6.52
C ARG A 97 10.18 16.04 7.69
N ASP A 98 9.41 16.02 8.78
CA ASP A 98 9.69 16.83 9.96
C ASP A 98 10.90 16.32 10.76
N LEU A 99 11.24 15.02 10.63
CA LEU A 99 12.24 14.34 11.44
C LEU A 99 13.52 13.93 10.67
N GLU A 100 13.62 14.21 9.37
CA GLU A 100 14.65 13.66 8.47
C GLU A 100 16.10 13.90 8.94
N GLU A 101 16.36 15.03 9.60
CA GLU A 101 17.70 15.40 10.08
C GLU A 101 17.96 14.99 11.54
N GLU A 102 16.95 14.55 12.27
CA GLU A 102 17.01 14.39 13.74
C GLU A 102 17.15 12.92 14.18
N VAL A 103 16.60 11.99 13.40
CA VAL A 103 16.50 10.57 13.79
C VAL A 103 16.67 9.61 12.61
N ASP A 104 16.96 8.35 12.93
CA ASP A 104 16.98 7.28 11.93
C ASP A 104 15.56 6.82 11.59
N LEU A 105 15.17 7.02 10.32
CA LEU A 105 13.82 6.75 9.81
C LEU A 105 13.69 5.41 9.06
N ARG A 106 14.63 4.47 9.22
CA ARG A 106 14.55 3.16 8.53
C ARG A 106 13.22 2.44 8.76
N ASP A 107 12.80 2.33 10.02
CA ASP A 107 11.56 1.62 10.36
C ASP A 107 10.32 2.32 9.79
N CYS A 108 10.31 3.66 9.73
CA CYS A 108 9.23 4.44 9.10
C CYS A 108 9.16 4.18 7.59
N ARG A 109 10.30 4.11 6.91
CA ARG A 109 10.38 3.81 5.47
C ARG A 109 9.91 2.39 5.17
N ASP A 110 10.33 1.43 5.98
CA ASP A 110 9.91 0.02 5.85
C ASP A 110 8.40 -0.12 6.08
N HIS A 111 7.85 0.53 7.11
CA HIS A 111 6.41 0.53 7.37
C HIS A 111 5.63 1.18 6.22
N ARG A 112 6.06 2.35 5.74
CA ARG A 112 5.46 3.04 4.58
C ARG A 112 5.43 2.14 3.34
N MET A 113 6.54 1.47 3.02
CA MET A 113 6.62 0.54 1.89
C MET A 113 5.64 -0.63 2.05
N ALA A 114 5.49 -1.17 3.26
CA ALA A 114 4.53 -2.25 3.53
C ALA A 114 3.07 -1.78 3.36
N VAL A 115 2.75 -0.55 3.76
CA VAL A 115 1.42 0.05 3.55
C VAL A 115 1.14 0.24 2.05
N GLU A 116 2.10 0.75 1.29
CA GLU A 116 1.99 0.88 -0.17
C GLU A 116 1.79 -0.48 -0.87
N GLU A 117 2.51 -1.50 -0.42
CA GLU A 117 2.35 -2.86 -0.94
C GLU A 117 0.91 -3.36 -0.74
N ILE A 118 0.34 -3.18 0.44
CA ILE A 118 -1.03 -3.59 0.75
C ILE A 118 -2.03 -2.81 -0.10
N LEU A 119 -1.89 -1.48 -0.19
CA LEU A 119 -2.75 -0.65 -1.04
C LEU A 119 -2.72 -1.09 -2.50
N SER A 120 -1.54 -1.47 -3.02
CA SER A 120 -1.40 -1.98 -4.39
C SER A 120 -2.20 -3.26 -4.65
N ILE A 121 -2.44 -4.08 -3.62
CA ILE A 121 -3.25 -5.30 -3.70
C ILE A 121 -4.73 -4.94 -3.62
N LEU A 122 -5.11 -4.10 -2.65
CA LEU A 122 -6.51 -3.76 -2.38
C LEU A 122 -7.15 -2.95 -3.53
N GLN A 123 -6.43 -1.98 -4.10
CA GLN A 123 -6.98 -1.06 -5.12
C GLN A 123 -7.07 -1.67 -6.54
N GLN A 124 -6.50 -2.86 -6.75
CA GLN A 124 -6.57 -3.55 -8.05
C GLN A 124 -7.76 -4.52 -8.16
N ASN A 125 -8.54 -4.69 -7.09
CA ASN A 125 -9.64 -5.64 -6.96
C ASN A 125 -10.96 -4.96 -6.59
#